data_AF-A8WKN4-F1
#
_entry.id   AF-A8WKN4-F1
#
_cell.length_a   1.000
_cell.length_b   1.000
_cell.length_c   1.000
_cell.angle_alpha   90.00
_cell.angle_beta   90.00
_cell.angle_gamma   90.00
#
_symmetry.space_group_name_H-M   'P 1'
#
loop_
_entity.id
_entity.type
_entity.pdbx_description
1 polymer ?
#
loop_
_entity_poly.entity_id
_entity_poly.type
_entity_poly.pdbx_seq_one_letter_code
_entity_poly.pdbx_strand_id
1 'polypeptide(L)'
;MLRTTVVLAISLSVIVMADKDIMTICEQGGEFGPSTGGLCAVGAINVLNGMCCRENKIREVQCSDKTDQNGQSLCPLTRIGCLRNLLGSLKQEIDFCAKTCQFCPIPSFD
;
A
#
# COMPACT_ATOMS: atom_id res chain seq x y z
N MET A 1 -3.00 26.01 -57.13
CA MET A 1 -2.79 24.71 -56.45
C MET A 1 -1.94 24.96 -55.22
N LEU A 2 -2.54 24.99 -54.02
CA LEU A 2 -1.80 25.08 -52.76
C LEU A 2 -2.40 24.04 -51.82
N ARG A 3 -1.68 22.93 -51.64
CA ARG A 3 -2.07 21.83 -50.75
C ARG A 3 -1.62 22.20 -49.34
N THR A 4 -2.55 22.67 -48.52
CA THR A 4 -2.31 22.88 -47.09
C THR A 4 -2.64 21.59 -46.35
N THR A 5 -1.64 20.74 -46.13
CA THR A 5 -1.78 19.53 -45.30
C THR A 5 -1.83 19.96 -43.84
N VAL A 6 -3.03 20.04 -43.26
CA VAL A 6 -3.23 20.26 -41.82
C VAL A 6 -2.95 18.94 -41.11
N VAL A 7 -1.75 18.79 -40.55
CA VAL A 7 -1.42 17.64 -39.69
C VAL A 7 -1.89 17.98 -38.28
N LEU A 8 -3.09 17.50 -37.93
CA LEU A 8 -3.64 17.61 -36.58
C LEU A 8 -2.93 16.57 -35.69
N ALA A 9 -1.89 17.00 -34.97
CA ALA A 9 -1.21 16.15 -33.99
C ALA A 9 -2.12 15.99 -32.77
N ILE A 10 -2.90 14.91 -32.75
CA ILE A 10 -3.66 14.49 -31.57
C ILE A 10 -2.64 13.87 -30.59
N SER A 11 -2.15 14.68 -29.66
CA SER A 11 -1.37 14.20 -28.53
C SER A 11 -2.28 13.33 -27.66
N LEU A 12 -2.17 12.00 -27.79
CA LEU A 12 -2.70 11.04 -26.83
C LEU A 12 -1.93 11.23 -25.51
N SER A 13 -2.41 12.12 -24.66
CA SER A 13 -2.08 12.09 -23.24
C SER A 13 -2.61 10.77 -22.69
N VAL A 14 -1.72 9.76 -22.62
CA VAL A 14 -1.96 8.54 -21.85
C VAL A 14 -2.12 9.01 -20.42
N ILE A 15 -3.38 9.14 -19.98
CA ILE A 15 -3.71 9.22 -18.57
C ILE A 15 -3.36 7.82 -18.07
N VAL A 16 -2.10 7.64 -17.65
CA VAL A 16 -1.72 6.49 -16.84
C VAL A 16 -2.58 6.65 -15.60
N MET A 17 -3.68 5.90 -15.55
CA MET A 17 -4.38 5.64 -14.32
C MET A 17 -3.34 4.95 -13.46
N ALA A 18 -2.60 5.73 -12.68
CA ALA A 18 -1.78 5.19 -11.62
C ALA A 18 -2.79 4.49 -10.72
N ASP A 19 -2.86 3.15 -10.84
CA ASP A 19 -3.44 2.29 -9.83
C ASP A 19 -2.98 2.88 -8.51
N LYS A 20 -3.92 3.46 -7.76
CA LYS A 20 -3.59 4.00 -6.46
C LYS A 20 -3.35 2.75 -5.62
N ASP A 21 -2.09 2.34 -5.55
CA ASP A 21 -1.63 1.38 -4.55
C ASP A 21 -2.04 1.99 -3.20
N ILE A 22 -3.19 1.57 -2.66
CA ILE A 22 -3.73 2.03 -1.38
C ILE A 22 -3.58 0.86 -0.41
N MET A 23 -3.20 1.18 0.82
CA MET A 23 -3.21 0.24 1.93
C MET A 23 -4.02 0.77 3.08
N THR A 24 -4.60 -0.16 3.81
CA THR A 24 -5.40 0.09 4.98
C THR A 24 -4.52 -0.07 6.22
N ILE A 25 -4.29 1.02 6.94
CA ILE A 25 -3.56 1.01 8.21
C ILE A 25 -4.52 1.17 9.39
N CYS A 26 -4.07 0.70 10.54
CA CYS A 26 -4.74 0.96 11.80
C CYS A 26 -4.15 2.19 12.49
N GLU A 27 -5.00 3.15 12.84
CA GLU A 27 -4.57 4.29 13.65
C GLU A 27 -4.12 3.87 15.06
N GLN A 28 -3.30 4.70 15.68
CA GLN A 28 -2.82 4.46 17.05
C GLN A 28 -3.99 4.29 18.02
N GLY A 29 -3.97 3.21 18.82
CA GLY A 29 -5.04 2.85 19.75
C GLY A 29 -6.26 2.18 19.10
N GLY A 30 -6.24 1.93 17.79
CA GLY A 30 -7.26 1.14 17.09
C GLY A 30 -6.98 -0.37 17.13
N GLU A 31 -5.72 -0.77 17.28
CA GLU A 31 -5.30 -2.18 17.38
C GLU A 31 -5.71 -2.74 18.76
N PHE A 32 -6.37 -3.91 18.80
CA PHE A 32 -6.78 -4.52 20.07
C PHE A 32 -6.52 -6.03 20.18
N GLY A 33 -5.89 -6.65 19.18
CA GLY A 33 -5.44 -8.04 19.26
C GLY A 33 -5.10 -8.64 17.90
N PRO A 34 -4.48 -9.83 17.86
CA PRO A 34 -4.24 -10.57 16.62
C PRO A 34 -5.56 -11.06 16.00
N SER A 35 -5.61 -11.20 14.68
CA SER A 35 -6.72 -11.88 14.01
C SER A 35 -6.62 -13.39 14.23
N THR A 36 -7.78 -14.06 14.27
CA THR A 36 -7.84 -15.52 14.40
C THR A 36 -8.25 -16.11 13.06
N GLY A 37 -7.34 -16.79 12.38
CA GLY A 37 -7.60 -17.36 11.05
C GLY A 37 -7.97 -16.30 10.00
N GLY A 38 -7.47 -15.07 10.17
CA GLY A 38 -7.80 -13.94 9.31
C GLY A 38 -9.09 -13.20 9.68
N LEU A 39 -9.80 -13.65 10.71
CA LEU A 39 -11.06 -13.07 11.18
C LEU A 39 -10.85 -12.19 12.41
N CYS A 40 -11.70 -11.17 12.51
CA CYS A 40 -11.76 -10.23 13.63
C CYS A 40 -13.15 -10.22 14.26
N ALA A 41 -13.23 -9.76 15.51
CA ALA A 41 -14.51 -9.55 16.17
C ALA A 41 -15.38 -8.54 15.38
N VAL A 42 -16.70 -8.63 15.55
CA VAL A 42 -17.65 -7.73 14.89
C VAL A 42 -17.30 -6.26 15.20
N GLY A 43 -17.28 -5.42 14.17
CA GLY A 43 -16.86 -4.02 14.27
C GLY A 43 -15.34 -3.81 14.14
N ALA A 44 -14.60 -4.82 13.68
CA ALA A 44 -13.17 -4.75 13.43
C ALA A 44 -12.77 -5.47 12.15
N ILE A 45 -11.73 -4.92 11.51
CA ILE A 45 -11.17 -5.42 10.25
C ILE A 45 -9.76 -5.93 10.50
N ASN A 46 -9.40 -7.01 9.80
CA ASN A 46 -8.04 -7.51 9.76
C ASN A 46 -7.19 -6.58 8.88
N VAL A 47 -6.14 -6.00 9.45
CA VAL A 47 -5.15 -5.21 8.72
C VAL A 47 -3.91 -6.05 8.40
N LEU A 48 -3.12 -5.63 7.41
CA LEU A 48 -1.95 -6.36 6.87
C LEU A 48 -1.02 -6.98 7.93
N ASN A 49 -0.88 -6.36 9.09
CA ASN A 49 -0.07 -6.86 10.21
C ASN A 49 -0.63 -8.12 10.90
N GLY A 50 -1.73 -8.71 10.40
CA GLY A 50 -2.42 -9.83 11.04
C GLY A 50 -3.11 -9.43 12.35
N MET A 51 -3.41 -8.14 12.51
CA MET A 51 -4.02 -7.56 13.70
C MET A 51 -5.45 -7.11 13.39
N CYS A 52 -6.31 -7.16 14.40
CA CYS A 52 -7.64 -6.59 14.34
C CYS A 52 -7.60 -5.12 14.71
N CYS A 53 -8.13 -4.31 13.79
CA CYS A 53 -8.30 -2.88 13.95
C CYS A 53 -9.78 -2.55 14.04
N ARG A 54 -10.18 -1.65 14.96
CA ARG A 54 -11.56 -1.14 14.99
C ARG A 54 -11.88 -0.44 13.66
N GLU A 55 -13.06 -0.71 13.12
CA GLU A 55 -13.51 -0.13 11.83
C GLU A 55 -13.41 1.39 11.79
N ASN A 56 -13.76 2.07 12.89
CA ASN A 56 -13.69 3.53 13.00
C ASN A 56 -12.27 4.10 13.19
N LYS A 57 -11.25 3.25 13.22
CA LYS A 57 -9.83 3.59 13.37
C LYS A 57 -9.00 3.12 12.19
N ILE A 58 -9.67 2.87 11.08
CA ILE A 58 -9.04 2.48 9.83
C ILE A 58 -8.82 3.73 8.98
N ARG A 59 -7.63 3.79 8.38
CA ARG A 59 -7.29 4.84 7.44
C ARG A 59 -6.68 4.24 6.19
N GLU A 60 -7.16 4.71 5.05
CA GLU A 60 -6.52 4.48 3.76
C GLU A 60 -5.34 5.43 3.58
N VAL A 61 -4.19 4.87 3.26
CA VAL A 61 -2.98 5.63 2.94
C VAL A 61 -2.40 5.13 1.63
N GLN A 62 -1.65 6.01 0.97
CA GLN A 62 -0.89 5.60 -0.21
C GLN A 62 0.12 4.54 0.20
N CYS A 63 0.06 3.40 -0.47
CA CYS A 63 0.95 2.28 -0.26
C CYS A 63 2.24 2.52 -1.04
N SER A 64 3.30 2.76 -0.30
CA SER A 64 4.64 2.97 -0.81
C SER A 64 5.63 2.47 0.21
N ASP A 65 6.85 2.14 -0.23
CA ASP A 65 7.95 1.99 0.71
C ASP A 65 8.20 3.34 1.41
N LYS A 66 8.54 3.26 2.68
CA LYS A 66 8.79 4.47 3.46
C LYS A 66 10.07 5.13 2.98
N THR A 67 10.06 6.44 2.86
CA THR A 67 11.25 7.22 2.50
C THR A 67 11.67 8.13 3.65
N ASP A 68 12.96 8.49 3.67
CA ASP A 68 13.48 9.51 4.57
C ASP A 68 13.10 10.93 4.09
N GLN A 69 13.55 11.96 4.83
CA GLN A 69 13.30 13.36 4.47
C GLN A 69 13.95 13.78 3.14
N ASN A 70 14.89 12.99 2.61
CA ASN A 70 15.58 13.23 1.36
C ASN A 70 14.99 12.39 0.20
N GLY A 71 13.92 11.61 0.45
CA GLY A 71 13.30 10.73 -0.55
C GLY A 71 14.04 9.41 -0.77
N GLN A 72 15.04 9.06 0.06
CA GLN A 72 15.71 7.76 -0.01
C GLN A 72 14.84 6.67 0.61
N SER A 73 14.80 5.50 -0.02
CA SER A 73 14.06 4.35 0.51
C SER A 73 14.63 3.92 1.86
N LEU A 74 13.76 3.82 2.86
CA LEU A 74 14.05 3.26 4.18
C LEU A 74 13.74 1.76 4.25
N CYS A 75 13.33 1.13 3.16
CA CYS A 75 13.22 -0.31 3.06
C CYS A 75 14.61 -0.91 2.76
N PRO A 76 15.25 -1.63 3.69
CA PRO A 76 16.53 -2.28 3.42
C PRO A 76 16.36 -3.65 2.73
N LEU A 77 15.12 -4.11 2.54
CA LEU A 77 14.83 -5.43 2.03
C LEU A 77 14.73 -5.40 0.51
N THR A 78 15.10 -6.53 -0.09
CA THR A 78 14.65 -6.87 -1.43
C THR A 78 13.38 -7.70 -1.32
N ARG A 79 12.65 -7.88 -2.41
CA ARG A 79 11.45 -8.75 -2.44
C ARG A 79 11.70 -10.17 -1.89
N ILE A 80 12.91 -10.71 -2.05
CA ILE A 80 13.30 -12.03 -1.52
C ILE A 80 13.50 -12.01 0.00
N GLY A 81 13.84 -10.85 0.56
CA GLY A 81 14.05 -10.64 1.99
C GLY A 81 12.77 -10.47 2.80
N CYS A 82 11.63 -10.23 2.15
CA CYS A 82 10.33 -10.08 2.80
C CYS A 82 9.83 -11.41 3.40
N LEU A 83 9.03 -11.31 4.47
CA LEU A 83 8.47 -12.44 5.23
C LEU A 83 9.51 -13.33 5.93
N ARG A 84 10.78 -12.89 5.94
CA ARG A 84 11.87 -13.57 6.64
C ARG A 84 12.15 -12.97 8.02
N ASN A 85 11.35 -12.00 8.47
CA ASN A 85 11.54 -11.26 9.73
C ASN A 85 12.93 -10.61 9.82
N LEU A 86 13.48 -10.16 8.69
CA LEU A 86 14.82 -9.54 8.65
C LEU A 86 14.83 -8.16 9.34
N LEU A 87 13.66 -7.51 9.44
CA LEU A 87 13.44 -6.28 10.20
C LEU A 87 12.95 -6.53 11.64
N GLY A 88 13.05 -7.77 12.14
CA GLY A 88 12.65 -8.14 13.49
C GLY A 88 11.14 -8.25 13.74
N SER A 89 10.29 -7.69 12.87
CA SER A 89 8.85 -7.94 12.90
C SER A 89 8.17 -7.70 11.55
N LEU A 90 7.11 -8.46 11.27
CA LEU A 90 6.23 -8.25 10.12
C LEU A 90 5.66 -6.82 10.06
N LYS A 91 5.39 -6.21 11.23
CA LYS A 91 4.95 -4.81 11.34
C LYS A 91 5.96 -3.83 10.76
N GLN A 92 7.25 -4.01 11.07
CA GLN A 92 8.28 -3.17 10.45
C GLN A 92 8.40 -3.43 8.95
N GLU A 93 8.28 -4.68 8.50
CA GLU A 93 8.29 -4.98 7.07
C GLU A 93 7.14 -4.28 6.33
N ILE A 94 5.94 -4.25 6.90
CA ILE A 94 4.79 -3.56 6.32
C ILE A 94 4.98 -2.03 6.39
N ASP A 95 5.47 -1.48 7.50
CA ASP A 95 5.64 -0.04 7.67
C ASP A 95 6.74 0.55 6.76
N PHE A 96 7.82 -0.21 6.50
CA PHE A 96 8.96 0.28 5.73
C PHE A 96 8.95 -0.19 4.27
N CYS A 97 8.50 -1.42 4.02
CA CYS A 97 8.65 -2.13 2.75
C CYS A 97 7.31 -2.53 2.12
N ALA A 98 6.23 -1.78 2.40
CA ALA A 98 4.87 -2.07 1.92
C ALA A 98 4.81 -2.46 0.43
N LYS A 99 5.51 -1.71 -0.43
CA LYS A 99 5.49 -1.91 -1.88
C LYS A 99 6.49 -2.98 -2.32
N THR A 100 7.71 -2.93 -1.80
CA THR A 100 8.75 -3.93 -2.11
C THR A 100 8.32 -5.35 -1.74
N CYS A 101 7.61 -5.50 -0.62
CA CYS A 101 7.08 -6.77 -0.14
C CYS A 101 5.68 -7.10 -0.68
N GLN A 102 5.13 -6.29 -1.60
CA GLN A 102 3.84 -6.51 -2.24
C GLN A 102 2.67 -6.66 -1.27
N PHE A 103 2.68 -5.84 -0.22
CA PHE A 103 1.52 -5.67 0.66
C PHE A 103 0.46 -4.75 0.03
N CYS A 104 0.75 -4.16 -1.14
CA CYS A 104 -0.18 -3.38 -1.97
C CYS A 104 -0.60 -4.15 -3.24
N PRO A 105 -1.86 -4.08 -3.69
CA PRO A 105 -3.04 -3.61 -2.97
C PRO A 105 -3.53 -4.69 -1.99
N ILE A 106 -4.08 -4.29 -0.84
CA ILE A 106 -4.96 -5.19 -0.10
C ILE A 106 -6.24 -5.27 -0.93
N PRO A 107 -6.71 -6.45 -1.36
CA PRO A 107 -8.03 -6.54 -1.98
C PRO A 107 -9.06 -5.98 -0.98
N SER A 108 -9.77 -4.93 -1.38
CA SER A 108 -11.00 -4.52 -0.71
C SER A 108 -11.94 -5.72 -0.76
N PHE A 109 -12.26 -6.29 0.40
CA PHE A 109 -13.32 -7.27 0.50
C PHE A 109 -14.65 -6.51 0.35
N ASP A 110 -15.09 -6.35 -0.91
CA ASP A 110 -16.51 -6.19 -1.23
C ASP A 110 -17.24 -7.53 -1.01
#